data_AF-A0A834FKK8-F1
#
_entry.id   AF-A0A834FKK8-F1
#
_cell.length_a   1.000
_cell.length_b   1.000
_cell.length_c   1.000
_cell.angle_alpha   90.00
_cell.angle_beta   90.00
_cell.angle_gamma   90.00
#
_symmetry.space_group_name_H-M   'P 1'
#
loop_
_entity.id
_entity.type
_entity.pdbx_description
1 polymer ?
#
loop_
_entity_poly.entity_id
_entity_poly.type
_entity_poly.pdbx_seq_one_letter_code
_entity_poly.pdbx_strand_id
1 'polypeptide(L)'
;MNLQAGGPLFIIESPQGSVNQLQLPHCQPEPRIEEQERQQSFFSAQNLREIRPKFIENVSDPTLKKLLLKLRQCEVITSNEEEKVRAPELKSERARILFDTVKNKGEKASSILMKSLQEEDEFCFDNLMLGIDQ
;
A
#
# COMPACT_ATOMS: atom_id res chain seq x y z
N MET A 1 56.15 22.72 -26.09
CA MET A 1 54.85 22.27 -25.54
C MET A 1 53.79 22.61 -26.56
N ASN A 2 53.09 21.63 -27.14
CA ASN A 2 51.68 21.71 -27.50
C ASN A 2 51.24 20.36 -28.10
N LEU A 3 50.22 19.80 -27.47
CA LEU A 3 49.59 18.51 -27.70
C LEU A 3 48.56 18.68 -28.83
N GLN A 4 48.68 17.98 -29.96
CA GLN A 4 47.64 17.98 -31.00
C GLN A 4 47.05 16.57 -31.15
N ALA A 5 45.75 16.50 -30.86
CA ALA A 5 44.98 15.29 -30.57
C ALA A 5 44.82 14.34 -31.77
N GLY A 6 44.84 13.05 -31.45
CA GLY A 6 44.66 11.95 -32.40
C GLY A 6 43.21 11.70 -32.75
N GLY A 7 42.97 11.48 -34.05
CA GLY A 7 41.90 10.66 -34.61
C GLY A 7 40.46 11.16 -34.45
N PRO A 8 39.58 10.96 -35.45
CA PRO A 8 38.16 11.20 -35.26
C PRO A 8 37.61 10.19 -34.23
N LEU A 9 37.00 10.71 -33.16
CA LEU A 9 36.13 9.93 -32.28
C LEU A 9 34.96 9.42 -33.12
N PHE A 10 34.82 8.09 -33.22
CA PHE A 10 33.62 7.48 -33.77
C PHE A 10 32.41 8.00 -32.99
N ILE A 11 31.48 8.63 -33.68
CA ILE A 11 30.20 9.06 -33.11
C ILE A 11 29.39 7.77 -32.90
N ILE A 12 29.27 7.36 -31.64
CA ILE A 12 28.38 6.27 -31.25
C ILE A 12 27.01 6.93 -31.05
N GLU A 13 26.18 6.96 -32.08
CA GLU A 13 24.77 7.32 -31.92
C GLU A 13 24.09 6.17 -31.16
N SER A 14 23.93 6.36 -29.86
CA SER A 14 23.19 5.42 -29.02
C SER A 14 21.69 5.68 -29.23
N PRO A 15 20.90 4.74 -29.78
CA PRO A 15 19.45 4.83 -29.67
C PRO A 15 19.11 4.86 -28.17
N GLN A 16 18.17 5.73 -27.79
CA GLN A 16 17.84 6.12 -26.41
C GLN A 16 17.14 4.99 -25.60
N GLY A 17 17.72 3.80 -25.57
CA GLY A 17 17.17 2.64 -24.85
C GLY A 17 18.18 1.57 -24.43
N SER A 18 19.48 1.73 -24.72
CA SER A 18 20.50 0.69 -24.49
C SER A 18 20.96 0.51 -23.03
N VAL A 19 20.46 1.30 -22.08
CA VAL A 19 20.87 1.20 -20.66
C VAL A 19 20.25 0.01 -19.90
N ASN A 20 19.33 -0.74 -20.51
CA ASN A 20 18.61 -1.84 -19.83
C ASN A 20 19.29 -3.22 -19.91
N GLN A 21 20.56 -3.33 -20.32
CA GLN A 21 21.26 -4.62 -20.46
C GLN A 21 22.43 -4.86 -19.49
N LEU A 22 22.62 -4.03 -18.47
CA LEU A 22 23.58 -4.34 -17.40
C LEU A 22 22.87 -5.16 -16.30
N GLN A 23 22.57 -6.42 -16.62
CA GLN A 23 22.07 -7.39 -15.64
C GLN A 23 23.27 -7.89 -14.79
N LEU A 24 23.56 -7.22 -13.68
CA LEU A 24 24.53 -7.69 -12.69
C LEU A 24 23.86 -8.79 -11.83
N PRO A 25 24.43 -10.01 -11.72
CA PRO A 25 23.77 -11.15 -11.06
C PRO A 25 23.93 -11.19 -9.53
N HIS A 26 24.21 -10.05 -8.88
CA HIS A 26 24.32 -10.03 -7.42
C HIS A 26 24.09 -8.63 -6.89
N CYS A 27 23.25 -8.52 -5.86
CA CYS A 27 22.77 -7.29 -5.21
C CYS A 27 21.56 -6.65 -5.93
N GLN A 28 20.38 -7.26 -5.77
CA GLN A 28 19.12 -6.51 -5.81
C GLN A 28 18.98 -5.77 -4.47
N PRO A 29 19.06 -4.43 -4.41
CA PRO A 29 18.46 -3.71 -3.31
C PRO A 29 16.94 -3.97 -3.35
N GLU A 30 16.37 -4.30 -2.20
CA GLU A 30 14.95 -4.59 -2.02
C GLU A 30 14.08 -3.53 -2.70
N PRO A 31 13.07 -3.89 -3.52
CA PRO A 31 12.18 -2.92 -4.14
C PRO A 31 11.22 -2.39 -3.07
N ARG A 32 11.66 -1.41 -2.27
CA ARG A 32 10.85 -0.85 -1.18
C ARG A 32 10.02 0.37 -1.59
N ILE A 33 10.19 0.91 -2.81
CA ILE A 33 9.60 2.21 -3.18
C ILE A 33 8.70 2.18 -4.43
N GLU A 34 8.90 1.29 -5.40
CA GLU A 34 8.13 1.36 -6.66
C GLU A 34 6.77 0.61 -6.62
N GLU A 35 6.63 -0.43 -5.80
CA GLU A 35 5.37 -1.18 -5.70
C GLU A 35 4.28 -0.43 -4.89
N GLN A 36 4.69 0.60 -4.15
CA GLN A 36 3.83 1.37 -3.26
C GLN A 36 2.95 2.39 -3.99
N GLU A 37 3.34 2.85 -5.18
CA GLU A 37 2.58 3.85 -5.95
C GLU A 37 1.48 3.23 -6.81
N ARG A 38 1.68 2.00 -7.33
CA ARG A 38 0.64 1.30 -8.11
C ARG A 38 -0.60 0.94 -7.27
N GLN A 39 -0.40 0.70 -5.97
CA GLN A 39 -1.47 0.32 -5.04
C GLN A 39 -2.22 1.54 -4.47
N GLN A 40 -1.64 2.74 -4.49
CA GLN A 40 -2.33 3.97 -4.05
C GLN A 40 -3.54 4.30 -4.93
N SER A 41 -3.45 4.08 -6.24
CA SER A 41 -4.56 4.31 -7.18
C SER A 41 -5.75 3.36 -6.98
N PHE A 42 -5.55 2.22 -6.31
CA PHE A 42 -6.58 1.21 -6.14
C PHE A 42 -7.49 1.48 -4.94
N PHE A 43 -7.02 2.20 -3.93
CA PHE A 43 -7.81 2.55 -2.74
C PHE A 43 -8.51 3.90 -2.87
N SER A 44 -9.01 4.20 -4.08
CA SER A 44 -9.78 5.40 -4.35
C SER A 44 -11.06 5.43 -3.51
N ALA A 45 -11.61 6.62 -3.30
CA ALA A 45 -12.82 6.80 -2.50
C ALA A 45 -14.03 5.97 -2.99
N GLN A 46 -14.07 5.58 -4.27
CA GLN A 46 -15.10 4.72 -4.86
C GLN A 46 -14.90 3.26 -4.41
N ASN A 47 -13.69 2.72 -4.59
CA ASN A 47 -13.36 1.35 -4.18
C ASN A 47 -13.50 1.17 -2.66
N LEU A 48 -13.17 2.21 -1.87
CA LEU A 48 -13.36 2.17 -0.42
C LEU A 48 -14.83 2.04 0.01
N ARG A 49 -15.79 2.55 -0.78
CA ARG A 49 -17.22 2.39 -0.47
C ARG A 49 -17.69 0.96 -0.72
N GLU A 50 -17.18 0.33 -1.76
CA GLU A 50 -17.48 -1.05 -2.18
C GLU A 50 -16.90 -2.07 -1.20
N ILE A 51 -15.64 -1.89 -0.77
CA ILE A 51 -14.99 -2.83 0.16
C ILE A 51 -15.51 -2.70 1.60
N ARG A 52 -16.08 -1.55 1.99
CA ARG A 52 -16.52 -1.27 3.36
C ARG A 52 -17.45 -2.35 3.93
N PRO A 53 -18.58 -2.72 3.30
CA PRO A 53 -19.47 -3.75 3.84
C PRO A 53 -18.78 -5.12 3.93
N LYS A 54 -17.97 -5.47 2.93
CA LYS A 54 -17.20 -6.72 2.90
C LYS A 54 -16.19 -6.79 4.03
N PHE A 55 -15.53 -5.67 4.31
CA PHE A 55 -14.56 -5.56 5.41
C PHE A 55 -15.25 -5.81 6.74
N ILE A 56 -16.41 -5.19 6.95
CA ILE A 56 -17.18 -5.31 8.20
C ILE A 56 -17.65 -6.75 8.44
N GLU A 57 -18.07 -7.44 7.39
CA GLU A 57 -18.58 -8.82 7.47
C GLU A 57 -17.45 -9.85 7.65
N ASN A 58 -16.41 -9.75 6.81
CA ASN A 58 -15.38 -10.77 6.68
C ASN A 58 -14.21 -10.60 7.66
N VAL A 59 -14.00 -9.40 8.22
CA VAL A 59 -12.91 -9.22 9.18
C VAL A 59 -13.19 -9.99 10.47
N SER A 60 -12.19 -10.76 10.89
CA SER A 60 -12.21 -11.46 12.17
C SER A 60 -11.81 -10.52 13.30
N ASP A 61 -12.36 -10.75 14.49
CA ASP A 61 -12.02 -9.99 15.70
C ASP A 61 -10.51 -9.90 16.00
N PRO A 62 -9.73 -11.00 15.97
CA PRO A 62 -8.29 -10.94 16.17
C PRO A 62 -7.60 -10.09 15.11
N THR A 63 -7.96 -10.27 13.83
CA THR A 63 -7.41 -9.47 12.71
C THR A 63 -7.70 -7.99 12.94
N LEU A 64 -8.93 -7.62 13.31
CA LEU A 64 -9.32 -6.25 13.61
C LEU A 64 -8.48 -5.63 14.74
N LYS A 65 -8.26 -6.37 15.83
CA LYS A 65 -7.44 -5.92 16.96
C LYS A 65 -5.99 -5.68 16.55
N LYS A 66 -5.42 -6.56 15.74
CA LYS A 66 -4.05 -6.41 15.21
C LYS A 66 -3.94 -5.24 14.24
N LEU A 67 -4.90 -5.07 13.34
CA LEU A 67 -4.99 -3.92 12.45
C LEU A 67 -5.01 -2.62 13.23
N LEU A 68 -5.82 -2.55 14.28
CA LEU A 68 -5.89 -1.37 15.15
C LEU A 68 -4.53 -1.03 15.76
N LEU A 69 -3.83 -2.04 16.28
CA LEU A 69 -2.46 -1.91 16.81
C LEU A 69 -1.46 -1.43 15.76
N LYS A 70 -1.48 -2.00 14.54
CA LYS A 70 -0.60 -1.57 13.43
C LYS A 70 -0.91 -0.13 13.00
N LEU A 71 -2.18 0.22 12.84
CA LEU A 71 -2.60 1.57 12.47
C LEU A 71 -2.19 2.61 13.51
N ARG A 72 -2.23 2.26 14.79
CA ARG A 72 -1.74 3.12 15.86
C ARG A 72 -0.21 3.22 15.87
N GLN A 73 0.51 2.12 15.60
CA GLN A 73 1.97 2.15 15.45
C GLN A 73 2.42 3.00 14.26
N CYS A 74 1.65 3.00 13.18
CA CYS A 74 1.87 3.87 12.02
C CYS A 74 1.34 5.30 12.23
N GLU A 75 0.89 5.66 13.44
CA GLU A 75 0.30 6.96 13.79
C GLU A 75 -0.87 7.39 12.88
N VAL A 76 -1.54 6.43 12.25
CA VAL A 76 -2.70 6.68 11.39
C VAL A 76 -3.87 7.13 12.26
N ILE A 77 -4.14 6.41 13.35
CA ILE A 77 -5.23 6.72 14.29
C ILE A 77 -4.70 7.32 15.59
N THR A 78 -5.44 8.24 16.17
CA THR A 78 -5.13 8.82 17.49
C THR A 78 -5.63 7.93 18.62
N SER A 79 -5.09 8.06 19.84
CA SER A 79 -5.57 7.31 21.02
C SER A 79 -7.07 7.48 21.27
N ASN A 80 -7.60 8.67 21.00
CA ASN A 80 -9.03 8.96 21.13
C ASN A 80 -9.88 8.23 20.07
N GLU A 81 -9.38 8.11 18.84
CA GLU A 81 -10.03 7.31 17.81
C GLU A 81 -9.93 5.81 18.10
N GLU A 82 -8.78 5.35 18.62
CA GLU A 82 -8.59 3.96 19.04
C GLU A 82 -9.61 3.56 20.12
N GLU A 83 -9.82 4.40 21.13
CA GLU A 83 -10.81 4.15 22.18
C GLU A 83 -12.23 4.07 21.60
N LYS A 84 -12.59 4.95 20.66
CA LYS A 84 -13.88 4.89 19.95
C LYS A 84 -14.06 3.60 19.16
N VAL A 85 -13.00 3.08 18.57
CA VAL A 85 -13.04 1.78 17.86
C VAL A 85 -13.14 0.62 18.85
N ARG A 86 -12.60 0.73 20.08
CA ARG A 86 -12.68 -0.33 21.09
C ARG A 86 -13.97 -0.31 21.92
N ALA A 87 -14.65 0.83 22.00
CA ALA A 87 -15.85 0.99 22.82
C ALA A 87 -17.03 0.05 22.45
N PRO A 88 -17.35 -0.20 21.17
CA PRO A 88 -18.44 -1.12 20.81
C PRO A 88 -18.09 -2.58 21.10
N GLU A 89 -19.04 -3.35 21.63
CA GLU A 89 -18.86 -4.80 21.83
C GLU A 89 -18.88 -5.58 20.50
N LEU A 90 -19.71 -5.13 19.55
CA LEU A 90 -19.91 -5.81 18.26
C LEU A 90 -18.70 -5.63 17.33
N LYS A 91 -18.13 -6.74 16.84
CA LYS A 91 -16.99 -6.72 15.89
C LYS A 91 -17.29 -5.88 14.64
N SER A 92 -18.52 -5.99 14.13
CA SER A 92 -18.96 -5.31 12.92
C SER A 92 -18.99 -3.79 13.11
N GLU A 93 -19.42 -3.33 14.28
CA GLU A 93 -19.43 -1.90 14.58
C GLU A 93 -18.01 -1.36 14.76
N ARG A 94 -17.14 -2.11 15.44
CA ARG A 94 -15.71 -1.75 15.55
C ARG A 94 -15.03 -1.67 14.19
N ALA A 95 -15.26 -2.65 13.33
CA ALA A 95 -14.75 -2.67 11.96
C ALA A 95 -15.26 -1.47 11.15
N ARG A 96 -16.54 -1.13 11.30
CA ARG A 96 -17.15 0.03 10.65
C ARG A 96 -16.48 1.33 11.06
N ILE A 97 -16.34 1.56 12.38
CA ILE A 97 -15.72 2.77 12.92
C ILE A 97 -14.26 2.86 12.50
N LEU A 98 -13.51 1.76 12.58
CA LEU A 98 -12.11 1.72 12.15
C LEU A 98 -11.98 2.13 10.68
N PHE A 99 -12.77 1.49 9.82
CA PHE A 99 -12.75 1.73 8.39
C PHE A 99 -13.13 3.18 8.06
N ASP A 100 -14.19 3.71 8.68
CA ASP A 100 -14.61 5.10 8.48
C ASP A 100 -13.56 6.10 8.95
N THR A 101 -12.92 5.82 10.09
CA THR A 101 -11.85 6.66 10.64
C THR A 101 -10.69 6.75 9.66
N VAL A 102 -10.24 5.60 9.16
CA VAL A 102 -9.15 5.51 8.18
C VAL A 102 -9.54 6.20 6.87
N LYS A 103 -10.75 5.91 6.35
CA LYS A 103 -11.28 6.53 5.13
C LYS A 103 -11.34 8.06 5.23
N ASN A 104 -11.76 8.60 6.37
CA ASN A 104 -11.83 10.04 6.59
C ASN A 104 -10.46 10.73 6.68
N LYS A 105 -9.39 9.98 6.99
CA LYS A 105 -8.02 10.49 6.97
C LYS A 105 -7.43 10.57 5.56
N GLY A 106 -8.01 9.83 4.61
CA GLY A 106 -7.65 9.88 3.20
C GLY A 106 -6.97 8.61 2.69
N GLU A 107 -6.67 8.60 1.40
CA GLU A 107 -6.24 7.41 0.66
C GLU A 107 -4.92 6.84 1.18
N LYS A 108 -4.02 7.69 1.69
CA LYS A 108 -2.76 7.26 2.33
C LYS A 108 -3.02 6.38 3.55
N ALA A 109 -3.98 6.77 4.40
CA ALA A 109 -4.35 6.00 5.57
C ALA A 109 -5.01 4.67 5.17
N SER A 110 -5.89 4.71 4.16
CA SER A 110 -6.54 3.51 3.61
C SER A 110 -5.56 2.53 3.00
N SER A 111 -4.54 3.03 2.29
CA SER A 111 -3.45 2.21 1.77
C SER A 111 -2.69 1.50 2.90
N ILE A 112 -2.39 2.19 4.00
CA ILE A 112 -1.73 1.58 5.16
C ILE A 112 -2.61 0.52 5.82
N LEU A 113 -3.92 0.77 5.96
CA LEU A 113 -4.88 -0.24 6.47
C LEU A 113 -4.86 -1.50 5.62
N MET A 114 -4.90 -1.35 4.30
CA MET A 114 -4.95 -2.48 3.38
C MET A 114 -3.65 -3.26 3.34
N LYS A 115 -2.50 -2.56 3.36
CA LYS A 115 -1.19 -3.20 3.52
C LYS A 115 -1.11 -3.98 4.84
N SER A 116 -1.55 -3.38 5.93
CA SER A 116 -1.59 -4.02 7.25
C SER A 116 -2.51 -5.24 7.26
N LEU A 117 -3.62 -5.19 6.52
CA LEU A 117 -4.56 -6.29 6.39
C LEU A 117 -3.97 -7.43 5.57
N GLN A 118 -3.38 -7.14 4.42
CA GLN A 118 -2.75 -8.15 3.58
C GLN A 118 -1.66 -8.92 4.34
N GLU A 119 -0.85 -8.23 5.14
CA GLU A 119 0.19 -8.87 5.97
C GLU A 119 -0.38 -9.74 7.09
N GLU A 120 -1.53 -9.39 7.67
CA GLU A 120 -2.11 -10.15 8.78
C GLU A 120 -3.08 -11.25 8.32
N ASP A 121 -3.75 -11.02 7.20
CA ASP A 121 -4.84 -11.84 6.69
C ASP A 121 -4.98 -11.63 5.17
N GLU A 122 -4.08 -12.28 4.42
CA GLU A 122 -4.08 -12.26 2.95
C GLU A 122 -5.41 -12.76 2.38
N PHE A 123 -6.02 -13.76 3.01
CA PHE A 123 -7.30 -14.32 2.56
C PHE A 123 -8.44 -13.30 2.70
N CYS A 124 -8.50 -12.57 3.81
CA CYS A 124 -9.47 -11.50 3.99
C CYS A 124 -9.24 -10.39 2.95
N PHE A 125 -7.99 -10.02 2.69
CA PHE A 125 -7.62 -9.03 1.68
C PHE A 125 -8.04 -9.45 0.27
N ASP A 126 -7.77 -10.68 -0.13
CA ASP A 126 -8.14 -11.20 -1.45
C ASP A 126 -9.67 -11.19 -1.63
N ASN A 127 -10.41 -11.66 -0.63
CA ASN A 127 -11.88 -11.63 -0.64
C ASN A 127 -12.46 -10.20 -0.73
N LEU A 128 -11.74 -9.19 -0.23
CA LEU A 128 -12.12 -7.78 -0.39
C LEU A 128 -11.91 -7.28 -1.82
N MET A 129 -10.79 -7.67 -2.44
CA MET A 129 -10.41 -7.29 -3.81
C MET A 129 -11.30 -7.97 -4.86
N LEU A 130 -11.63 -9.24 -4.66
CA LEU A 130 -12.31 -10.09 -5.63
C LEU A 130 -13.72 -9.62 -6.02
N GLY A 131 -14.32 -8.66 -5.32
CA GLY A 131 -15.65 -8.19 -5.66
C GLY A 131 -15.78 -6.69 -5.88
N ILE A 132 -14.72 -6.04 -6.35
CA ILE A 132 -14.81 -4.67 -6.92
C ILE A 132 -15.22 -4.74 -8.42
N ASP A 133 -15.42 -5.94 -8.97
CA ASP A 133 -15.85 -6.20 -10.35
C ASP A 133 -17.38 -6.27 -10.49
N GLN A 134 -18.11 -5.18 -10.24
CA GLN A 134 -19.53 -5.08 -10.64
C GLN A 134 -19.99 -3.67 -10.98
#